data_AF-A0A845QQ06-F1
#
_entry.id   AF-A0A845QQ06-F1
#
_cell.length_a   1.000
_cell.length_b   1.000
_cell.length_c   1.000
_cell.angle_alpha   90.00
_cell.angle_beta   90.00
_cell.angle_gamma   90.00
#
_symmetry.space_group_name_H-M   'P 1'
#
loop_
_entity.id
_entity.type
_entity.pdbx_description
1 polymer ?
#
loop_
_entity_poly.entity_id
_entity_poly.type
_entity_poly.pdbx_seq_one_letter_code
_entity_poly.pdbx_strand_id
1 'polypeptide(L)' 'MDKKSRDYEVCLCYRTTRGEVEDIIREKNITNLKDLCEIAKVGDKCGGCREDLQMILDEVLAE' A
#
# COMPACT_ATOMS: atom_id res chain seq x y z
N MET A 1 -7.70 6.92 -14.36
CA MET A 1 -6.57 7.07 -13.44
C MET A 1 -5.89 5.73 -13.37
N ASP A 2 -4.60 5.70 -13.68
CA ASP A 2 -3.85 4.46 -13.75
C ASP A 2 -3.41 4.05 -12.33
N LYS A 3 -4.03 3.00 -11.78
CA LYS A 3 -3.73 2.49 -10.42
C LYS A 3 -2.34 1.85 -10.30
N LYS A 4 -1.64 1.65 -11.42
CA LYS A 4 -0.26 1.17 -11.45
C LYS A 4 0.75 2.31 -11.43
N SER A 5 0.32 3.56 -11.63
CA SER A 5 1.19 4.71 -11.45
C SER A 5 1.65 4.82 -10.00
N ARG A 6 2.93 5.12 -9.79
CA ARG A 6 3.49 5.39 -8.46
C ARG A 6 2.85 6.60 -7.78
N ASP A 7 2.31 7.55 -8.55
CA ASP A 7 1.61 8.73 -8.05
C ASP A 7 0.15 8.47 -7.64
N TYR A 8 -0.36 7.24 -7.83
CA TYR A 8 -1.72 6.89 -7.42
C TYR A 8 -1.88 6.99 -5.91
N GLU A 9 -2.78 7.86 -5.43
CA GLU A 9 -3.11 7.97 -4.00
C GLU A 9 -3.94 6.75 -3.54
N VAL A 10 -3.27 5.76 -2.96
CA VAL A 10 -3.89 4.54 -2.43
C VAL A 10 -4.75 4.83 -1.21
N CYS A 11 -4.27 5.70 -0.30
CA CYS A 11 -5.02 6.07 0.90
C CYS A 11 -5.34 7.56 0.92
N LEU A 12 -6.55 7.94 0.51
CA LEU A 12 -7.00 9.33 0.52
C LEU A 12 -7.08 9.96 1.92
N CYS A 13 -7.20 9.13 2.97
CA CYS A 13 -7.22 9.59 4.35
C CYS A 13 -5.89 10.16 4.83
N TYR A 14 -4.79 9.57 4.35
CA TYR A 14 -3.42 9.86 4.77
C TYR A 14 -2.55 10.36 3.62
N ARG A 15 -3.12 10.53 2.42
CA ARG A 15 -2.44 10.97 1.20
C ARG A 15 -1.26 10.07 0.80
N THR A 16 -1.34 8.78 1.12
CA THR A 16 -0.29 7.79 0.82
C THR A 16 -0.42 7.30 -0.61
N THR A 17 0.69 7.34 -1.34
CA THR A 17 0.79 6.95 -2.74
C THR A 17 1.20 5.49 -2.92
N ARG A 18 0.99 4.94 -4.12
CA ARG A 18 1.43 3.59 -4.48
C ARG A 18 2.95 3.46 -4.37
N GLY A 19 3.71 4.46 -4.85
CA GLY A 19 5.16 4.44 -4.78
C GLY A 19 5.67 4.31 -3.35
N GLU A 20 5.09 5.05 -2.40
CA GLU A 20 5.42 4.92 -0.98
C GLU A 20 5.11 3.52 -0.43
N VAL A 21 3.96 2.94 -0.79
CA VAL A 21 3.58 1.59 -0.38
C VAL A 21 4.57 0.55 -0.91
N GLU A 22 4.92 0.62 -2.19
CA GLU A 22 5.89 -0.27 -2.83
C GLU A 22 7.28 -0.18 -2.17
N ASP A 23 7.73 1.03 -1.88
CA ASP A 23 9.02 1.26 -1.21
C ASP A 23 9.02 0.66 0.20
N ILE A 24 7.95 0.90 0.98
CA ILE A 24 7.80 0.32 2.32
C ILE A 24 7.82 -1.21 2.29
N ILE A 25 7.11 -1.84 1.34
CA ILE A 25 7.08 -3.31 1.21
C ILE A 25 8.50 -3.84 0.97
N ARG A 26 9.25 -3.24 0.04
CA ARG A 26 10.59 -3.68 -0.34
C ARG A 26 11.63 -3.41 0.75
N GLU A 27 11.62 -2.21 1.34
CA GLU A 27 12.58 -1.81 2.37
C GLU A 27 12.39 -2.59 3.68
N LYS A 28 11.15 -2.92 4.04
CA LYS A 28 10.81 -3.61 5.29
C LYS A 28 10.54 -5.10 5.11
N ASN A 29 10.66 -5.63 3.89
CA ASN A 29 10.40 -7.03 3.56
C ASN A 29 9.01 -7.49 4.05
N ILE A 30 8.00 -6.66 3.82
CA ILE A 30 6.64 -6.94 4.28
C ILE A 30 6.02 -8.01 3.40
N THR A 31 5.38 -9.00 4.02
CA THR A 31 4.77 -10.15 3.33
C THR A 31 3.28 -10.32 3.65
N ASN A 32 2.69 -9.44 4.46
CA ASN A 32 1.28 -9.50 4.82
C ASN A 32 0.67 -8.10 5.00
N LEU A 33 -0.65 -8.00 4.75
CA LEU A 33 -1.39 -6.74 4.79
C LEU A 33 -1.41 -6.07 6.16
N LYS A 34 -1.42 -6.86 7.24
CA LYS A 34 -1.49 -6.34 8.60
C LYS A 34 -0.24 -5.52 8.92
N ASP A 35 0.94 -6.10 8.69
CA ASP A 35 2.21 -5.42 8.89
C ASP A 35 2.36 -4.21 7.96
N LEU A 36 1.86 -4.31 6.72
CA LEU A 36 1.84 -3.18 5.79
C LEU A 36 1.03 -2.00 6.35
N CYS A 37 -0.19 -2.26 6.82
CA CYS A 37 -1.05 -1.22 7.40
C CYS A 37 -0.42 -0.59 8.66
N GLU A 38 0.19 -1.40 9.53
CA GLU A 38 0.84 -0.91 10.76
C GLU A 38 2.08 -0.06 10.46
N ILE A 39 2.94 -0.50 9.54
CA ILE A 39 4.18 0.20 9.20
C ILE A 39 3.90 1.46 8.37
N ALA A 40 3.03 1.36 7.36
CA ALA A 40 2.64 2.49 6.51
C ALA A 40 1.65 3.44 7.20
N LYS A 41 1.13 3.08 8.39
CA LYS A 41 0.16 3.86 9.17
C LYS A 41 -1.08 4.24 8.36
N VAL A 42 -1.64 3.26 7.65
CA VAL A 42 -2.82 3.41 6.81
C VAL A 42 -3.84 2.31 7.09
N GLY A 43 -5.07 2.50 6.59
CA GLY A 43 -6.11 1.47 6.68
C GLY A 43 -6.82 1.38 8.03
N ASP A 44 -6.49 2.22 9.01
CA ASP A 44 -7.17 2.31 10.31
C ASP A 44 -8.32 3.33 10.36
N LYS A 45 -8.31 4.35 9.50
CA LYS A 45 -9.31 5.44 9.51
C LYS A 45 -10.66 5.08 8.89
N CYS A 46 -10.68 4.74 7.59
CA CYS A 46 -11.91 4.34 6.88
C CYS A 46 -11.86 2.92 6.30
N GLY A 47 -10.68 2.30 6.26
CA GLY A 47 -10.47 0.96 5.72
C GLY A 47 -10.56 0.81 4.20
N GLY A 48 -11.02 1.83 3.46
CA GLY A 48 -11.28 1.72 2.01
C GLY A 48 -10.06 1.46 1.13
N CYS A 49 -8.85 1.70 1.62
CA CYS A 49 -7.61 1.44 0.88
C CYS A 49 -7.09 0.00 1.02
N ARG A 50 -7.69 -0.84 1.89
CA ARG A 50 -7.15 -2.17 2.21
C ARG A 50 -7.12 -3.12 1.02
N GLU A 51 -8.10 -3.05 0.13
CA GLU A 51 -8.13 -3.88 -1.09
C GLU A 51 -7.02 -3.48 -2.07
N ASP A 52 -6.81 -2.17 -2.28
CA ASP A 52 -5.71 -1.67 -3.12
C ASP A 52 -4.34 -1.99 -2.50
N LEU A 53 -4.20 -1.88 -1.17
CA LEU A 53 -2.96 -2.25 -0.46
C LEU A 53 -2.63 -3.74 -0.62
N GLN A 54 -3.64 -4.62 -0.51
CA GLN A 54 -3.45 -6.06 -0.71
C GLN A 54 -3.02 -6.36 -2.15
N MET A 55 -3.66 -5.72 -3.14
CA MET A 55 -3.27 -5.87 -4.55
C MET A 55 -1.81 -5.45 -4.80
N ILE A 56 -1.37 -4.31 -4.26
CA ILE A 56 0.01 -3.84 -4.41
C ILE A 56 0.99 -4.82 -3.74
N LEU A 57 0.65 -5.33 -2.55
CA LEU A 57 1.45 -6.33 -1.86
C LEU A 57 1.63 -7.60 -2.68
N ASP A 58 0.54 -8.15 -3.22
CA ASP A 58 0.58 -9.37 -4.04
C ASP A 58 1.39 -9.15 -5.34
N GLU A 59 1.26 -7.97 -5.97
CA GLU A 59 2.04 -7.62 -7.16
C GLU A 59 3.54 -7.54 -6.86
N VAL A 60 3.94 -6.88 -5.76
CA VAL A 60 5.36 -6.74 -5.37
C VAL A 60 5.98 -8.09 -4.97
N LEU A 61 5.20 -8.98 -4.35
CA LEU A 61 5.68 -10.32 -3.97
C LEU A 61 5.77 -11.30 -5.15
N ALA A 62 5.13 -10.98 -6.28
CA ALA A 62 5.16 -11.79 -7.49
C ALA A 62 6.23 -11.35 -8.51
N GLU A 63 6.90 -10.21 -8.29
CA GLU A 63 8.10 -9.76 -9.04
C GLU A 63 9.34 -10.59 -8.66
#